data_AF-A0A1R2BIR7-F1
#
_entry.id   AF-A0A1R2BIR7-F1
#
_cell.length_a   1.000
_cell.length_b   1.000
_cell.length_c   1.000
_cell.angle_alpha   90.00
_cell.angle_beta   90.00
_cell.angle_gamma   90.00
#
_symmetry.space_group_name_H-M   'P 1'
#
loop_
_entity.id
_entity.type
_entity.pdbx_description
1 polymer ?
#
loop_
_entity_poly.entity_id
_entity_poly.type
_entity_poly.pdbx_seq_one_letter_code
_entity_poly.pdbx_strand_id
1 'polypeptide(L)'
;MKVIVFAALALAVAHAHFGLESSLTQQVGQSCQSNGVYQISSFDVNPWTPQSGNQVTITMVGTFTSSVTVGQIQNSLRNNQQRDYQYENINQYFTQGTQKTFTYQLNIPQYHSSWTVVVSVLSPDTQIVYGCWTFTFSD
;
A
#
# COMPACT_ATOMS: atom_id res chain seq x y z
N MET A 1 22.59 21.47 -67.72
CA MET A 1 22.91 22.39 -66.59
C MET A 1 21.78 23.41 -66.45
N LYS A 2 21.08 23.39 -65.32
CA LYS A 2 20.45 24.58 -64.71
C LYS A 2 20.12 24.23 -63.25
N VAL A 3 20.74 25.02 -62.37
CA VAL A 3 20.65 25.04 -60.90
C VAL A 3 19.52 26.05 -60.57
N ILE A 4 18.68 25.97 -59.52
CA ILE A 4 18.85 26.39 -58.11
C ILE A 4 17.45 26.27 -57.45
N VAL A 5 17.27 25.44 -56.40
CA VAL A 5 17.05 25.73 -54.95
C VAL A 5 15.74 26.45 -54.55
N PHE A 6 15.04 25.89 -53.55
CA PHE A 6 14.49 26.48 -52.29
C PHE A 6 13.32 25.58 -51.83
N ALA A 7 13.48 24.62 -50.90
CA ALA A 7 13.73 24.74 -49.46
C ALA A 7 12.75 25.68 -48.74
N ALA A 8 11.64 25.13 -48.22
CA ALA A 8 11.03 25.47 -46.92
C ALA A 8 9.60 24.90 -46.81
N LEU A 9 9.40 23.84 -46.01
CA LEU A 9 8.24 23.75 -45.12
C LEU A 9 8.50 22.66 -44.07
N ALA A 10 9.13 23.06 -42.98
CA ALA A 10 9.16 22.30 -41.74
C ALA A 10 8.12 22.91 -40.77
N LEU A 11 7.63 22.08 -39.85
CA LEU A 11 6.76 22.35 -38.69
C LEU A 11 5.25 22.15 -38.89
N ALA A 12 4.79 20.95 -38.56
CA ALA A 12 3.53 20.60 -37.87
C ALA A 12 3.43 19.05 -37.96
N VAL A 13 3.32 18.21 -36.94
CA VAL A 13 2.75 18.30 -35.60
C VAL A 13 3.45 17.21 -34.77
N ALA A 14 4.16 17.56 -33.70
CA ALA A 14 4.70 16.59 -32.74
C ALA A 14 4.19 16.92 -31.34
N HIS A 15 2.88 16.82 -31.12
CA HIS A 15 2.30 16.88 -29.77
C HIS A 15 1.07 15.98 -29.69
N ALA A 16 1.24 14.67 -29.89
CA ALA A 16 0.37 13.71 -29.21
C ALA A 16 1.05 13.43 -27.86
N HIS A 17 0.77 14.28 -26.88
CA HIS A 17 1.19 14.03 -25.51
C HIS A 17 0.62 12.68 -25.07
N PHE A 18 1.53 11.85 -24.57
CA PHE A 18 1.29 10.59 -23.88
C PHE A 18 0.16 10.74 -22.86
N GLY A 19 -1.05 10.30 -23.24
CA GLY A 19 -2.09 9.92 -22.30
C GLY A 19 -1.87 8.46 -21.89
N LEU A 20 -0.71 8.15 -21.32
CA LEU A 20 -0.56 6.92 -20.54
C LEU A 20 -1.15 7.25 -19.17
N GLU A 21 -2.45 7.00 -19.02
CA GLU A 21 -3.07 6.77 -17.73
C GLU A 21 -2.37 5.57 -17.10
N SER A 22 -1.24 5.87 -16.48
CA SER A 22 -0.56 4.97 -15.58
C SER A 22 -1.45 4.86 -14.34
N SER A 23 -2.48 4.03 -14.40
CA SER A 23 -3.13 3.44 -13.23
C SER A 23 -2.17 2.45 -12.54
N LEU A 24 -0.90 2.83 -12.41
CA LEU A 24 0.00 2.24 -11.44
C LEU A 24 -0.61 2.61 -10.10
N THR A 25 -1.34 1.67 -9.49
CA THR A 25 -1.60 1.66 -8.05
C THR A 25 -0.26 1.90 -7.38
N GLN A 26 0.01 3.16 -7.04
CA GLN A 26 1.26 3.58 -6.44
C GLN A 26 1.30 2.90 -5.09
N GLN A 27 2.14 1.87 -4.94
CA GLN A 27 2.30 1.22 -3.64
C GLN A 27 2.68 2.29 -2.62
N VAL A 28 1.84 2.48 -1.62
CA VAL A 28 2.06 3.50 -0.59
C VAL A 28 2.82 2.87 0.57
N GLY A 29 3.92 3.48 0.98
CA GLY A 29 4.71 3.00 2.12
C GLY A 29 5.81 2.00 1.74
N GLN A 30 6.24 1.22 2.74
CA GLN A 30 7.35 0.29 2.64
C GLN A 30 7.23 -0.85 3.67
N SER A 31 7.96 -1.95 3.45
CA SER A 31 8.06 -3.03 4.43
C SER A 31 8.72 -2.56 5.73
N CYS A 32 8.30 -3.11 6.87
CA CYS A 32 8.94 -2.90 8.17
C CYS A 32 9.40 -4.23 8.80
N GLN A 33 9.94 -4.17 10.02
CA GLN A 33 10.54 -5.32 10.68
C GLN A 33 9.51 -6.45 10.90
N SER A 34 9.82 -7.63 10.38
CA SER A 34 9.05 -8.87 10.52
C SER A 34 9.99 -10.07 10.40
N ASN A 35 9.48 -11.28 10.64
CA ASN A 35 10.25 -12.51 10.41
C ASN A 35 10.16 -13.03 8.95
N GLY A 36 9.43 -12.33 8.07
CA GLY A 36 9.35 -12.66 6.64
C GLY A 36 8.49 -13.88 6.29
N VAL A 37 7.68 -14.40 7.23
CA VAL A 37 6.75 -15.51 6.96
C VAL A 37 5.66 -15.11 5.95
N TYR A 38 5.21 -13.86 5.98
CA TYR A 38 4.27 -13.32 4.99
C TYR A 38 4.95 -12.20 4.21
N GLN A 39 5.32 -12.51 2.96
CA GLN A 39 6.00 -11.56 2.08
C GLN A 39 4.98 -10.72 1.31
N ILE A 40 4.83 -9.46 1.73
CA ILE A 40 3.92 -8.50 1.10
C ILE A 40 4.49 -8.11 -0.26
N SER A 41 3.70 -8.29 -1.30
CA SER A 41 4.02 -8.00 -2.70
C SER A 41 3.27 -6.80 -3.25
N SER A 42 2.10 -6.49 -2.69
CA SER A 42 1.33 -5.29 -3.00
C SER A 42 0.59 -4.77 -1.76
N PHE A 43 0.50 -3.45 -1.66
CA PHE A 43 -0.19 -2.76 -0.60
C PHE A 43 -0.84 -1.48 -1.15
N ASP A 44 -2.15 -1.40 -1.02
CA ASP A 44 -2.99 -0.30 -1.52
C ASP A 44 -3.88 0.25 -0.41
N VAL A 45 -4.11 1.56 -0.44
CA VAL A 45 -4.98 2.28 0.51
C VAL A 45 -5.91 3.17 -0.30
N ASN A 46 -7.22 2.95 -0.19
CA ASN A 46 -8.22 3.67 -0.98
C ASN A 46 -9.37 4.22 -0.10
N PRO A 47 -9.67 5.53 -0.13
CA PRO A 47 -9.03 6.56 -0.93
C PRO A 47 -7.62 6.93 -0.42
N TRP A 48 -6.76 7.34 -1.35
CA TRP A 48 -5.51 8.02 -1.04
C TRP A 48 -5.59 9.50 -1.44
N THR A 49 -5.23 10.45 -0.58
CA THR A 49 -4.77 10.31 0.81
C THR A 49 -5.93 10.08 1.79
N PRO A 50 -5.72 9.32 2.88
CA PRO A 50 -6.70 9.21 3.96
C PRO A 50 -7.04 10.58 4.56
N GLN A 51 -8.28 10.77 5.02
CA GLN A 51 -8.75 12.00 5.66
C GLN A 51 -9.21 11.70 7.10
N SER A 52 -8.95 12.62 8.04
CA SER A 52 -9.42 12.51 9.43
C SER A 52 -10.91 12.20 9.52
N GLY A 53 -11.26 11.25 10.37
CA GLY A 53 -12.64 10.85 10.64
C GLY A 53 -13.28 9.97 9.56
N ASN A 54 -12.60 9.74 8.43
CA ASN A 54 -13.09 8.87 7.36
C ASN A 54 -12.52 7.45 7.49
N GLN A 55 -13.12 6.53 6.74
CA GLN A 55 -12.61 5.17 6.56
C GLN A 55 -11.81 5.05 5.26
N VAL A 56 -10.77 4.23 5.29
CA VAL A 56 -10.06 3.78 4.09
C VAL A 56 -10.14 2.27 3.99
N THR A 57 -10.12 1.76 2.77
CA THR A 57 -9.98 0.34 2.48
C THR A 57 -8.50 0.03 2.27
N ILE A 58 -7.96 -0.90 3.03
CA ILE A 58 -6.62 -1.45 2.84
C ILE A 58 -6.75 -2.74 2.05
N THR A 59 -5.97 -2.87 0.98
CA THR A 59 -5.80 -4.13 0.24
C THR A 59 -4.32 -4.54 0.27
N MET A 60 -4.04 -5.68 0.89
CA MET A 60 -2.69 -6.21 1.08
C MET A 60 -2.59 -7.59 0.46
N VAL A 61 -1.66 -7.77 -0.49
CA VAL A 61 -1.40 -9.04 -1.18
C VAL A 61 -0.01 -9.54 -0.83
N GLY A 62 0.10 -10.80 -0.44
CA GLY A 62 1.39 -11.41 -0.13
C GLY A 62 1.35 -12.93 -0.18
N THR A 63 2.52 -13.53 -0.03
CA THR A 63 2.71 -14.99 -0.11
C THR A 63 3.32 -15.52 1.19
N PHE A 64 2.78 -16.62 1.70
CA PHE A 64 3.32 -17.30 2.88
C PHE A 64 4.55 -18.15 2.52
N THR A 65 5.67 -17.92 3.19
CA THR A 65 6.92 -18.67 2.98
C THR A 65 7.03 -19.93 3.85
N SER A 66 6.16 -20.05 4.85
CA SER A 66 5.97 -21.25 5.68
C SER A 66 4.50 -21.41 6.06
N SER A 67 4.09 -22.62 6.43
CA SER A 67 2.72 -22.87 6.87
C SER A 67 2.51 -22.35 8.30
N VAL A 68 1.51 -21.49 8.51
CA VAL A 68 1.26 -20.82 9.79
C VAL A 68 -0.22 -20.55 10.01
N THR A 69 -0.61 -20.36 11.27
CA THR A 69 -1.90 -19.77 11.65
C THR A 69 -1.74 -18.28 11.84
N VAL A 70 -2.46 -17.48 11.08
CA VAL A 70 -2.56 -16.03 11.30
C VAL A 70 -3.69 -15.78 12.29
N GLY A 71 -3.40 -15.07 13.38
CA GLY A 71 -4.37 -14.70 14.41
C GLY A 71 -5.12 -13.44 14.02
N GLN A 72 -4.38 -12.36 13.79
CA GLN A 72 -4.97 -11.04 13.49
C GLN A 72 -4.07 -10.19 12.59
N ILE A 73 -4.69 -9.19 11.96
CA ILE A 73 -3.99 -8.03 11.42
C ILE A 73 -4.16 -6.89 12.41
N GLN A 74 -3.06 -6.29 12.86
CA GLN A 74 -3.06 -5.14 13.76
C GLN A 74 -2.59 -3.90 12.99
N ASN A 75 -3.34 -2.82 13.14
CA ASN A 75 -2.99 -1.48 12.65
C ASN A 75 -2.63 -0.61 13.87
N SER A 76 -1.42 -0.07 13.90
CA SER A 76 -0.98 0.92 14.89
C SER A 76 -0.89 2.27 14.22
N LEU A 77 -1.75 3.20 14.62
CA LEU A 77 -1.79 4.56 14.11
C LEU A 77 -1.16 5.46 15.16
N ARG A 78 -0.11 6.19 14.79
CA ARG A 78 0.59 7.09 15.71
C ARG A 78 0.83 8.45 15.08
N ASN A 79 0.64 9.49 15.88
CA ASN A 79 1.17 10.82 15.62
C ASN A 79 1.99 11.26 16.85
N ASN A 80 2.36 12.55 16.93
CA ASN A 80 3.16 13.07 18.03
C ASN A 80 2.42 13.14 19.39
N GLN A 81 1.09 12.99 19.39
CA GLN A 81 0.23 13.20 20.56
C GLN A 81 -0.58 11.95 20.95
N GLN A 82 -0.87 11.08 19.99
CA GLN A 82 -1.85 10.01 20.10
C GLN A 82 -1.33 8.72 19.47
N ARG A 83 -1.83 7.62 20.03
CA ARG A 83 -1.68 6.29 19.46
C ARG A 83 -3.00 5.55 19.54
N ASP A 84 -3.42 5.00 18.42
CA ASP A 84 -4.62 4.17 18.29
C ASP A 84 -4.25 2.79 17.74
N TYR A 85 -5.05 1.78 18.09
CA TYR A 85 -4.88 0.41 17.63
C TYR A 85 -6.20 -0.16 17.13
N GLN A 86 -6.17 -0.72 15.93
CA GLN A 86 -7.33 -1.37 15.31
C GLN A 86 -6.94 -2.76 14.82
N TYR A 87 -7.87 -3.71 14.87
CA TYR A 87 -7.58 -5.12 14.69
C TYR A 87 -8.61 -5.80 13.82
N GLU A 88 -8.14 -6.69 12.95
CA GLU A 88 -8.98 -7.61 12.19
C GLU A 88 -8.63 -9.04 12.56
N ASN A 89 -9.60 -9.77 13.12
CA ASN A 89 -9.41 -11.17 13.49
C ASN A 89 -9.43 -12.05 12.24
N ILE A 90 -8.37 -12.83 12.05
CA ILE A 90 -8.22 -13.74 10.91
C ILE A 90 -8.43 -15.19 11.36
N ASN A 91 -7.73 -15.62 12.42
CA ASN A 91 -7.78 -16.96 13.02
C ASN A 91 -7.83 -18.10 11.99
N GLN A 92 -6.97 -18.02 10.98
CA GLN A 92 -6.98 -18.93 9.84
C GLN A 92 -5.58 -19.51 9.59
N TYR A 93 -5.55 -20.80 9.27
CA TYR A 93 -4.34 -21.50 8.84
C TYR A 93 -4.11 -21.31 7.34
N PHE A 94 -2.85 -21.03 6.97
CA PHE A 94 -2.39 -20.90 5.59
C PHE A 94 -1.21 -21.84 5.37
N THR A 95 -1.21 -22.54 4.25
CA THR A 95 -0.09 -23.41 3.85
C THR A 95 1.00 -22.60 3.17
N GLN A 96 2.24 -23.07 3.28
CA GLN A 96 3.39 -22.53 2.52
C GLN A 96 3.07 -22.41 1.03
N GLY A 97 3.53 -21.32 0.42
CA GLY A 97 3.31 -20.99 -0.99
C GLY A 97 1.94 -20.36 -1.28
N THR A 98 1.03 -20.32 -0.31
CA THR A 98 -0.27 -19.69 -0.50
C THR A 98 -0.10 -18.18 -0.68
N GLN A 99 -0.57 -17.66 -1.81
CA GLN A 99 -0.81 -16.24 -1.98
C GLN A 99 -2.17 -15.89 -1.35
N LYS A 100 -2.19 -14.85 -0.52
CA LYS A 100 -3.41 -14.36 0.13
C LYS A 100 -3.55 -12.87 -0.11
N THR A 101 -4.79 -12.46 -0.33
CA THR A 101 -5.22 -11.06 -0.30
C THR A 101 -6.03 -10.84 0.98
N PHE A 102 -5.69 -9.80 1.72
CA PHE A 102 -6.47 -9.28 2.83
C PHE A 102 -7.04 -7.92 2.42
N THR A 103 -8.36 -7.76 2.60
CA THR A 103 -9.06 -6.50 2.33
C THR A 103 -9.91 -6.17 3.54
N TYR A 104 -9.70 -5.00 4.14
CA TYR A 104 -10.40 -4.56 5.35
C TYR A 104 -10.47 -3.03 5.44
N GLN A 105 -11.30 -2.52 6.36
CA GLN A 105 -11.45 -1.09 6.59
C GLN A 105 -10.57 -0.63 7.76
N LEU A 106 -9.96 0.55 7.60
CA LEU A 106 -9.23 1.24 8.65
C LEU A 106 -9.94 2.57 8.93
N ASN A 107 -10.29 2.81 10.19
CA ASN A 107 -10.83 4.11 10.61
C ASN A 107 -9.68 5.08 10.86
N ILE A 108 -9.73 6.26 10.25
CA ILE A 108 -8.76 7.32 10.50
C ILE A 108 -9.28 8.18 11.67
N PRO A 109 -8.48 8.40 12.73
CA PRO A 109 -8.87 9.26 13.84
C PRO A 109 -9.28 10.66 13.37
N GLN A 110 -10.21 11.29 14.07
CA GLN A 110 -10.77 12.60 13.70
C GLN A 110 -9.83 13.79 14.02
N TYR A 111 -8.52 13.60 13.94
CA TYR A 111 -7.53 14.58 14.37
C TYR A 111 -6.52 14.87 13.27
N HIS A 112 -6.60 16.09 12.73
CA HIS A 112 -5.72 16.55 11.66
C HIS A 112 -4.26 16.55 12.11
N SER A 113 -3.45 15.68 11.49
CA SER A 113 -2.05 15.51 11.83
C SER A 113 -1.33 14.70 10.77
N SER A 114 0.00 14.70 10.83
CA SER A 114 0.76 13.63 10.19
C SER A 114 0.64 12.35 11.02
N TRP A 115 0.20 11.26 10.38
CA TRP A 115 0.03 9.95 10.96
C TRP A 115 1.00 8.95 10.33
N THR A 116 1.60 8.10 11.16
CA THR A 116 2.27 6.87 10.73
C THR A 116 1.37 5.69 11.06
N VAL A 117 1.09 4.86 10.05
CA VAL A 117 0.35 3.61 10.21
C VAL A 117 1.32 2.45 10.03
N VAL A 118 1.35 1.55 11.00
CA VAL A 118 2.07 0.27 10.92
C VAL A 118 1.05 -0.86 10.91
N VAL A 119 1.07 -1.66 9.84
CA VAL A 119 0.24 -2.83 9.65
C VAL A 119 1.07 -4.08 9.90
N SER A 120 0.63 -4.92 10.83
CA SER A 120 1.31 -6.16 11.24
C SER A 120 0.40 -7.36 11.08
N VAL A 121 0.85 -8.38 10.36
CA VAL A 121 0.22 -9.70 10.33
C VAL A 121 0.79 -10.53 11.47
N LEU A 122 -0.04 -10.94 12.43
CA LEU A 122 0.42 -11.52 13.69
C LEU A 122 0.02 -12.99 13.84
N SER A 123 0.85 -13.74 14.57
CA SER A 123 0.47 -15.03 15.14
C SER A 123 -0.63 -14.85 16.22
N PRO A 124 -1.47 -15.86 16.46
CA PRO A 124 -2.55 -15.78 17.45
C PRO A 124 -2.06 -15.58 18.89
N ASP A 125 -0.97 -16.26 19.29
CA ASP A 125 -0.60 -16.34 20.73
C ASP A 125 0.77 -15.74 21.07
N THR A 126 1.67 -15.64 20.09
CA THR A 126 3.09 -15.32 20.34
C THR A 126 3.48 -13.91 19.91
N GLN A 127 2.53 -13.12 19.38
CA GLN A 127 2.77 -11.77 18.85
C GLN A 127 3.93 -11.71 17.84
N ILE A 128 4.19 -12.82 17.16
CA ILE A 128 5.21 -12.90 16.11
C ILE A 128 4.66 -12.17 14.89
N VAL A 129 5.43 -11.20 14.39
CA VAL A 129 5.08 -10.43 13.19
C VAL A 129 5.52 -11.20 11.94
N TYR A 130 4.56 -11.80 11.23
CA TYR A 130 4.79 -12.55 10.00
C TYR A 130 5.11 -11.66 8.81
N GLY A 131 4.44 -10.51 8.71
CA GLY A 131 4.66 -9.50 7.68
C GLY A 131 4.33 -8.13 8.26
N CYS A 132 5.03 -7.11 7.78
CA CYS A 132 4.91 -5.74 8.30
C CYS A 132 4.96 -4.74 7.15
N TRP A 133 4.04 -3.78 7.16
CA TRP A 133 4.04 -2.66 6.24
C TRP A 133 3.83 -1.34 6.99
N THR A 134 4.50 -0.27 6.57
CA THR A 134 4.37 1.05 7.18
C THR A 134 4.17 2.11 6.11
N PHE A 135 3.24 3.02 6.34
CA PHE A 135 3.04 4.20 5.51
C PHE A 135 2.74 5.43 6.37
N THR A 136 2.91 6.60 5.78
CA THR A 136 2.65 7.88 6.42
C THR A 136 1.77 8.73 5.53
N PHE A 137 0.83 9.45 6.14
CA PHE A 137 0.02 10.44 5.44
C PHE A 137 -0.15 11.67 6.34
N SER A 138 -0.53 12.78 5.73
CA SER A 138 -0.92 14.00 6.42
C SER A 138 -2.23 14.47 5.82
N ASP A 139 -3.09 15.02 6.66
CA ASP A 139 -4.42 15.48 6.30
C ASP A 139 -4.74 16.86 6.87
#